data_AF-A0A9W7PZW9-F1
#
_entry.id   AF-A0A9W7PZW9-F1
#
_cell.length_a   1.000
_cell.length_b   1.000
_cell.length_c   1.000
_cell.angle_alpha   90.00
_cell.angle_beta   90.00
_cell.angle_gamma   90.00
#
_symmetry.space_group_name_H-M   'P 1'
#
loop_
_entity.id
_entity.type
_entity.pdbx_description
1 polymer ?
#
loop_
_entity_poly.entity_id
_entity_poly.type
_entity_poly.pdbx_seq_one_letter_code
_entity_poly.pdbx_strand_id
1 'polypeptide(L)'
;MYIDTLRSKLKKDCRGKAMVRNTGLVHFYIYLANSDDIFTARSSVREFNEVCGTKVTYNGRTEHIDGSLYNYCILMVGMQIKRSN
;
A
#
# COMPACT_ATOMS: atom_id res chain seq x y z
N MET A 1 -10.59 -2.29 1.09
CA MET A 1 -10.50 -2.12 -0.38
C MET A 1 -9.10 -1.73 -0.85
N TYR A 2 -8.56 -0.53 -0.57
CA TYR A 2 -7.21 -0.14 -1.02
C TYR A 2 -6.09 -1.09 -0.53
N ILE A 3 -6.03 -1.35 0.79
CA ILE A 3 -5.01 -2.21 1.39
C ILE A 3 -5.10 -3.66 0.90
N ASP A 4 -6.32 -4.16 0.68
CA ASP A 4 -6.54 -5.52 0.17
C ASP A 4 -6.06 -5.67 -1.28
N THR A 5 -6.34 -4.67 -2.12
CA THR A 5 -5.85 -4.63 -3.51
C THR A 5 -4.34 -4.50 -3.55
N LEU A 6 -3.75 -3.63 -2.72
CA LEU A 6 -2.30 -3.49 -2.60
C LEU A 6 -1.64 -4.80 -2.16
N ARG A 7 -2.23 -5.49 -1.17
CA ARG A 7 -1.76 -6.79 -0.71
C ARG A 7 -1.83 -7.85 -1.82
N SER A 8 -2.90 -7.87 -2.61
CA SER A 8 -3.04 -8.80 -3.73
C SER A 8 -2.01 -8.54 -4.83
N LYS A 9 -1.82 -7.28 -5.22
CA LYS A 9 -0.81 -6.87 -6.22
C LYS A 9 0.60 -7.22 -5.77
N LEU A 10 0.96 -6.89 -4.52
CA LEU A 10 2.27 -7.23 -3.97
C LEU A 10 2.48 -8.73 -3.80
N LYS A 11 1.43 -9.50 -3.48
CA LYS A 11 1.52 -10.96 -3.44
C LYS A 11 1.83 -11.54 -4.82
N LYS A 12 1.27 -10.96 -5.89
CA LYS A 12 1.55 -11.38 -7.27
C LYS A 12 2.94 -10.93 -7.73
N ASP A 13 3.25 -9.65 -7.60
CA ASP A 13 4.44 -9.02 -8.17
C ASP A 13 5.71 -9.43 -7.39
N CYS A 14 5.62 -9.55 -6.05
CA CYS A 14 6.74 -9.99 -5.19
C CYS A 14 6.68 -11.49 -4.86
N ARG A 15 5.89 -12.30 -5.58
CA ARG A 15 5.76 -13.76 -5.38
C ARG A 15 5.47 -14.17 -3.91
N GLY A 16 4.68 -13.37 -3.21
CA GLY A 16 4.31 -13.59 -1.81
C GLY A 16 5.37 -13.19 -0.78
N LYS A 17 6.49 -12.59 -1.19
CA LYS A 17 7.58 -12.15 -0.32
C LYS A 17 7.40 -10.75 0.27
N ALA A 18 6.27 -10.10 -0.02
CA ALA A 18 5.90 -8.80 0.52
C ALA A 18 4.71 -8.95 1.46
N MET A 19 4.82 -8.40 2.67
CA MET A 19 3.77 -8.40 3.67
C MET A 19 3.32 -6.97 3.96
N VAL A 20 2.02 -6.72 3.79
CA VAL A 20 1.40 -5.42 4.09
C VAL A 20 0.76 -5.45 5.48
N ARG A 21 1.28 -4.64 6.39
CA ARG A 21 0.73 -4.41 7.73
C ARG A 21 0.02 -3.06 7.75
N ASN A 22 -1.25 -3.08 8.10
CA ASN A 22 -2.00 -1.85 8.36
C ASN A 22 -1.81 -1.42 9.82
N THR A 23 -1.49 -0.14 10.07
CA THR A 23 -1.25 0.42 11.41
C THR A 23 -2.21 1.55 11.77
N GLY A 24 -3.23 1.82 10.93
CA GLY A 24 -4.29 2.76 11.26
C GLY A 24 -5.36 2.86 10.18
N LEU A 25 -6.12 3.96 10.19
CA LEU A 25 -7.09 4.24 9.11
C LEU A 25 -6.38 4.64 7.80
N VAL A 26 -5.21 5.27 7.91
CA VAL A 26 -4.47 5.85 6.78
C VAL A 26 -3.06 5.29 6.61
N HIS A 27 -2.46 4.64 7.62
CA HIS A 27 -1.05 4.26 7.60
C HIS A 27 -0.85 2.77 7.37
N PHE A 28 0.11 2.41 6.51
CA PHE A 28 0.51 1.03 6.28
C PHE A 28 2.03 0.89 6.10
N TYR A 29 2.53 -0.30 6.45
CA TYR A 29 3.91 -0.72 6.26
C TYR A 29 3.95 -1.90 5.30
N ILE A 30 4.95 -1.92 4.42
CA ILE A 30 5.29 -3.08 3.61
C ILE A 30 6.65 -3.59 4.09
N TYR A 31 6.65 -4.83 4.54
CA TYR A 31 7.85 -5.59 4.88
C TYR A 31 8.21 -6.50 3.71
N LEU A 32 9.49 -6.57 3.39
CA LEU A 32 10.02 -7.42 2.34
C LEU A 32 10.87 -8.51 2.98
N ALA A 33 10.75 -9.74 2.46
CA ALA A 33 11.57 -10.85 2.93
C ALA A 33 13.03 -10.70 2.50
N ASN A 34 13.27 -10.11 1.32
CA ASN A 34 14.59 -9.85 0.77
C ASN A 34 14.68 -8.42 0.21
N SER A 35 15.87 -7.84 0.27
CA SER A 35 16.23 -6.53 -0.25
C SER A 35 16.12 -6.41 -1.78
N ASP A 36 16.31 -7.51 -2.52
CA ASP A 36 16.20 -7.50 -3.99
C ASP A 36 14.77 -7.26 -4.48
N ASP A 37 13.77 -7.63 -3.68
CA ASP A 37 12.35 -7.47 -4.03
C ASP A 37 11.86 -6.02 -3.87
N ILE A 38 12.75 -5.12 -3.42
CA ILE A 38 12.45 -3.72 -3.11
C ILE A 38 12.18 -2.87 -4.35
N PHE A 39 12.87 -3.15 -5.46
CA PHE A 39 12.63 -2.44 -6.71
C PHE A 39 11.25 -2.80 -7.28
N THR A 40 10.90 -4.08 -7.24
CA THR A 40 9.58 -4.59 -7.65
C THR A 40 8.49 -4.00 -6.76
N ALA A 41 8.65 -4.07 -5.44
CA ALA A 41 7.68 -3.51 -4.51
C ALA A 41 7.51 -1.99 -4.69
N ARG A 42 8.59 -1.24 -4.90
CA ARG A 42 8.54 0.19 -5.19
C ARG A 42 7.81 0.49 -6.49
N SER A 43 8.04 -0.28 -7.55
CA SER A 43 7.35 -0.12 -8.83
C SER A 43 5.85 -0.36 -8.67
N SER A 44 5.47 -1.49 -8.05
CA SER A 44 4.06 -1.84 -7.84
C SER A 44 3.33 -0.83 -6.95
N VAL A 45 3.99 -0.32 -5.91
CA VAL A 45 3.43 0.71 -5.03
C VAL A 45 3.31 2.05 -5.74
N ARG A 46 4.29 2.43 -6.57
CA ARG A 46 4.23 3.67 -7.35
C ARG A 46 3.09 3.65 -8.37
N GLU A 47 2.93 2.58 -9.13
CA GLU A 47 1.78 2.39 -10.03
C GLU A 47 0.45 2.50 -9.27
N PHE A 48 0.38 1.92 -8.09
CA PHE A 48 -0.83 1.96 -7.27
C PHE A 48 -1.08 3.35 -6.65
N ASN A 49 -0.01 4.09 -6.33
CA ASN A 49 -0.09 5.46 -5.82
C ASN A 49 -0.61 6.44 -6.86
N GLU A 50 -0.19 6.32 -8.13
CA GLU A 50 -0.67 7.18 -9.22
C GLU A 50 -2.20 7.07 -9.39
N VAL A 51 -2.77 5.89 -9.14
CA VAL A 51 -4.22 5.65 -9.24
C VAL A 51 -5.00 6.18 -8.03
N CYS A 52 -4.40 6.17 -6.84
CA CYS A 52 -5.12 6.39 -5.57
C CYS A 52 -4.62 7.57 -4.74
N GLY A 53 -3.68 8.37 -5.24
CA GLY A 53 -3.20 9.58 -4.56
C GLY A 53 -2.64 9.32 -3.17
N THR A 54 -1.75 8.34 -3.01
CA THR A 54 -1.11 7.99 -1.74
C THR A 54 0.33 8.49 -1.64
N LYS A 55 0.75 8.91 -0.44
CA LYS A 55 2.14 9.31 -0.17
C LYS A 55 2.91 8.11 0.37
N VAL A 56 4.02 7.77 -0.27
CA VAL A 56 4.86 6.64 0.14
C VAL A 56 6.30 7.10 0.31
N THR A 57 6.89 6.75 1.44
CA THR A 57 8.28 7.02 1.77
C THR A 57 9.04 5.70 1.91
N TYR A 58 10.21 5.63 1.30
CA TYR A 58 11.05 4.45 1.38
C TYR A 58 12.13 4.62 2.46
N ASN A 59 12.22 3.67 3.38
CA ASN A 59 13.29 3.65 4.38
C ASN A 59 14.36 2.63 4.00
N GLY A 60 15.40 3.09 3.31
CA GLY A 60 16.50 2.25 2.85
C GLY A 60 17.38 1.64 3.95
N ARG A 61 17.25 2.10 5.20
CA ARG A 61 18.03 1.59 6.34
C ARG A 61 17.41 0.34 6.96
N THR A 62 16.12 0.13 6.72
CA THR A 62 15.33 -0.90 7.37
C THR A 62 14.54 -1.75 6.36
N GLU A 63 14.68 -1.45 5.07
CA GLU A 63 14.07 -2.18 3.95
C GLU A 63 12.54 -2.26 4.02
N HIS A 64 11.94 -1.25 4.64
CA HIS A 64 10.49 -1.09 4.71
C HIS A 64 10.02 0.05 3.82
N ILE A 65 8.79 -0.08 3.34
CA ILE A 65 8.06 0.99 2.68
C ILE A 65 6.97 1.48 3.63
N ASP A 66 6.98 2.78 3.96
CA ASP A 66 5.96 3.44 4.77
C ASP A 66 4.99 4.18 3.85
N GLY A 67 3.71 3.85 3.94
CA GLY A 67 2.66 4.42 3.11
C GLY A 67 1.58 5.10 3.94
N SER A 68 1.14 6.26 3.46
CA SER A 68 0.03 7.02 4.02
C SER A 68 -1.02 7.30 2.95
N LEU A 69 -2.26 6.92 3.22
CA LEU A 69 -3.45 7.25 2.44
C LEU A 69 -3.87 8.68 2.71
N TYR A 70 -4.06 9.49 1.66
CA TYR A 70 -4.67 10.80 1.82
C TYR A 70 -6.18 10.65 2.08
N ASN A 71 -6.69 11.50 2.97
CA ASN A 71 -8.06 11.46 3.49
C ASN A 71 -9.14 11.50 2.40
N TYR A 72 -8.84 12.06 1.22
CA TYR A 72 -9.77 12.12 0.08
C TYR A 72 -10.21 10.73 -0.43
N CYS A 73 -9.32 9.73 -0.43
CA CYS A 73 -9.67 8.36 -0.81
C CYS A 73 -10.47 7.63 0.29
N ILE A 74 -10.26 7.98 1.55
CA ILE A 74 -11.10 7.46 2.65
C ILE A 74 -12.49 8.09 2.60
N LEU A 75 -12.59 9.38 2.27
CA LEU A 75 -13.86 10.08 2.12
C LEU A 75 -14.69 9.49 0.98
N MET A 76 -14.10 9.18 -0.18
CA MET A 76 -14.84 8.55 -1.29
C MET A 76 -15.27 7.11 -1.00
N VAL A 77 -14.43 6.31 -0.33
CA VAL A 77 -14.79 4.93 0.07
C VAL A 77 -15.80 4.92 1.24
N GLY A 78 -15.67 5.84 2.20
CA GLY A 78 -16.61 6.02 3.31
C GLY A 78 -17.97 6.56 2.87
N MET A 79 -18.01 7.39 1.82
CA MET A 79 -19.27 7.86 1.21
C MET A 79 -20.00 6.77 0.42
N GLN A 80 -19.28 5.81 -0.19
CA GLN A 80 -19.92 4.64 -0.80
C GLN A 80 -20.60 3.74 0.24
N ILE A 81 -19.98 3.53 1.41
CA ILE A 81 -20.57 2.72 2.49
C ILE A 81 -21.82 3.41 3.09
N LYS A 82 -21.85 4.74 3.21
CA LYS A 82 -23.02 5.49 3.71
C LYS A 82 -24.18 5.62 2.72
N ARG A 83 -23.98 5.36 1.42
CA ARG A 83 -25.06 5.41 0.40
C ARG A 83 -25.72 4.06 0.12
N SER A 84 -25.25 2.98 0.75
CA SER A 84 -25.82 1.63 0.60
C SER A 84 -26.57 1.12 1.84
N ASN A 85 -27.08 2.01 2.69
CA ASN A 85 -28.07 1.68 3.72
C ASN A 85 -29.42 2.32 3.37
#